data_AF-A0A937Q5V9-F1
#
_entry.id   AF-A0A937Q5V9-F1
#
_cell.length_a   1.000
_cell.length_b   1.000
_cell.length_c   1.000
_cell.angle_alpha   90.00
_cell.angle_beta   90.00
_cell.angle_gamma   90.00
#
_symmetry.space_group_name_H-M   'P 1'
#
loop_
_entity.id
_entity.type
_entity.pdbx_description
1 polymer ?
#
loop_
_entity_poly.entity_id
_entity_poly.type
_entity_poly.pdbx_seq_one_letter_code
_entity_poly.pdbx_strand_id
1 'polypeptide(L)'
;MKNRTYYIWMLFFLAVFLAEAPAAFCSTTGGPSALLKRADQCSKALYDSSKKMKYRHNWLQCISRYKKVYSVYPNSDEGVWALYRSANLYTGLYRYSGRSADLDEALNLYRNLAGQKKDHSLADDAQYKIGEIFYKFKGDPAQAYVEFLKVEVNFPSGDMRPKAKQMLSNLADTLSKRNEKRERNDVAPSQSKRVTVKDIRYWSTTNYTRVVIDTLGPVTYEHHLLKADPDHKKPHRLYLDLKNARVAKNIDTTVPIKDDLLRMARAGQYTEDTVRVVLDIEKIGGYNIFHLYDPFRIVVDVRRFEKEDLKLKPELASKTRDVRRGIKKAKKPDKSVSLARQLGLNVKRIVIDPGHGGKDPGCRIRGRYKEKDITLGIAKFLAEELRKKIGCEVFLTRDGDTFLSLEQRTAIANIKKADLFISLHVNAHKSSRIHGLETYFLNMATDKSAIMVAARENATSEKNISDLQAILNDLLLNTKIHESSRLAHNVQNGMVTEAKGWHKSIRSLGVKQAPFYVLIGAEMPAILVEVGFLTNRTEAKRLLTEKYQETLAQGICTGIGSYIQSIDQALLHP
;
A
#
# COMPACT_ATOMS: atom_id res chain seq x y z
N MET A 1 28.27 96.93 8.12
CA MET A 1 27.49 97.94 8.88
C MET A 1 26.39 97.24 9.68
N LYS A 2 25.88 97.86 10.75
CA LYS A 2 24.92 97.26 11.71
C LYS A 2 23.51 97.05 11.12
N ASN A 3 22.69 96.33 11.90
CA ASN A 3 21.23 96.21 11.87
C ASN A 3 20.65 95.09 10.96
N ARG A 4 19.64 94.32 11.37
CA ARG A 4 18.76 94.45 12.57
C ARG A 4 18.21 93.10 13.07
N THR A 5 18.23 92.94 14.40
CA THR A 5 17.43 92.05 15.25
C THR A 5 15.90 92.38 15.11
N TYR A 6 14.90 91.57 15.52
CA TYR A 6 14.72 90.74 16.73
C TYR A 6 13.80 89.49 16.55
N TYR A 7 13.56 88.76 17.65
CA TYR A 7 13.07 87.38 17.76
C TYR A 7 11.56 87.21 18.06
N ILE A 8 11.01 86.08 17.57
CA ILE A 8 10.12 85.07 18.20
C ILE A 8 8.90 85.54 19.04
N TRP A 9 7.70 85.05 18.66
CA TRP A 9 6.76 84.32 19.56
C TRP A 9 5.92 83.27 18.77
N MET A 10 6.16 81.99 19.08
CA MET A 10 5.23 80.83 19.16
C MET A 10 3.99 80.71 18.25
N LEU A 11 3.91 79.66 17.41
CA LEU A 11 2.92 78.55 17.53
C LEU A 11 3.11 77.40 16.50
N PHE A 12 2.61 76.21 16.86
CA PHE A 12 2.80 74.90 16.20
C PHE A 12 1.87 74.64 14.99
N PHE A 13 2.35 73.92 13.97
CA PHE A 13 1.94 72.53 13.61
C PHE A 13 2.73 72.06 12.37
N LEU A 14 3.76 71.21 12.53
CA LEU A 14 3.72 69.74 12.39
C LEU A 14 3.68 69.20 10.93
N ALA A 15 4.87 69.06 10.33
CA ALA A 15 5.12 68.15 9.20
C ALA A 15 6.54 67.58 9.32
N VAL A 16 6.67 66.45 10.03
CA VAL A 16 7.97 65.80 10.24
C VAL A 16 8.30 64.92 9.03
N PHE A 17 9.20 65.38 8.17
CA PHE A 17 9.91 64.51 7.23
C PHE A 17 10.96 63.70 7.99
N LEU A 18 10.71 62.41 8.21
CA LEU A 18 11.71 61.48 8.73
C LEU A 18 12.74 61.15 7.65
N ALA A 19 13.87 61.83 7.69
CA ALA A 19 15.09 61.39 7.02
C ALA A 19 15.86 60.42 7.94
N GLU A 20 15.39 59.17 8.03
CA GLU A 20 16.17 58.11 8.68
C GLU A 20 17.26 57.59 7.73
N ALA A 21 18.51 57.81 8.11
CA ALA A 21 19.63 57.09 7.52
C ALA A 21 19.47 55.58 7.78
N PRO A 22 19.79 54.69 6.82
CA PRO A 22 19.61 53.26 7.01
C PRO A 22 20.54 52.75 8.11
N ALA A 23 19.95 52.43 9.27
CA ALA A 23 20.66 51.76 10.35
C ALA A 23 21.21 50.43 9.82
N ALA A 24 22.54 50.28 9.83
CA ALA A 24 23.21 49.07 9.42
C ALA A 24 22.89 47.94 10.43
N PHE A 25 21.84 47.16 10.15
CA PHE A 25 21.51 45.98 10.93
C PHE A 25 22.69 45.01 10.94
N CYS A 26 23.32 44.88 12.10
CA CYS A 26 24.47 44.01 12.30
C CYS A 26 24.06 42.55 12.02
N SER A 27 24.53 42.00 10.89
CA SER A 27 24.08 40.72 10.37
C SER A 27 24.48 39.57 11.29
N THR A 28 23.51 38.86 11.86
CA THR A 28 23.74 37.68 12.71
C THR A 28 24.25 36.49 11.88
N THR A 29 25.57 36.46 11.66
CA THR A 29 26.46 35.37 11.19
C THR A 29 25.93 34.26 10.28
N GLY A 30 25.03 34.60 9.35
CA GLY A 30 24.64 33.80 8.19
C GLY A 30 23.32 33.04 8.39
N GLY A 31 22.42 33.20 7.42
CA GLY A 31 21.10 32.53 7.40
C GLY A 31 21.16 31.00 7.28
N PRO A 32 20.00 30.33 7.16
CA PRO A 32 19.89 28.87 7.25
C PRO A 32 20.86 28.12 6.33
N SER A 33 21.00 28.56 5.07
CA SER A 33 21.90 27.98 4.07
C SER A 33 23.38 28.08 4.47
N ALA A 34 23.78 29.15 5.17
CA ALA A 34 25.15 29.34 5.65
C ALA A 34 25.47 28.42 6.85
N LEU A 35 24.50 28.20 7.75
CA LEU A 35 24.65 27.23 8.84
C LEU A 35 24.68 25.79 8.31
N LEU A 36 23.82 25.45 7.35
CA LEU A 36 23.82 24.13 6.71
C LEU A 36 25.16 23.86 6.02
N LYS A 37 25.67 24.81 5.23
CA LYS A 37 26.98 24.70 4.56
C LYS A 37 28.14 24.42 5.54
N ARG A 38 28.12 25.04 6.74
CA ARG A 38 29.10 24.77 7.81
C ARG A 38 28.94 23.36 8.41
N ALA A 39 27.71 22.85 8.55
CA ALA A 39 27.46 21.48 9.00
C ALA A 39 27.90 20.44 7.95
N ASP A 40 27.67 20.73 6.66
CA ASP A 40 28.09 19.91 5.53
C ASP A 40 29.62 19.80 5.44
N GLN A 41 30.33 20.92 5.63
CA GLN A 41 31.80 20.94 5.72
C GLN A 41 32.33 20.05 6.85
N CYS A 42 31.67 20.02 8.02
CA CYS A 42 32.01 19.07 9.10
C CYS A 42 31.81 17.62 8.65
N SER A 43 30.63 17.32 8.10
CA SER A 43 30.27 15.98 7.65
C SER A 43 31.23 15.46 6.59
N LYS A 44 31.60 16.29 5.61
CA LYS A 44 32.61 15.96 4.60
C LYS A 44 33.98 15.71 5.23
N ALA A 45 34.47 16.63 6.06
CA ALA A 45 35.77 16.50 6.72
C ALA A 45 35.87 15.34 7.73
N LEU A 46 34.74 14.75 8.13
CA LEU A 46 34.63 13.49 8.88
C LEU A 46 34.77 12.27 7.95
N TYR A 47 34.00 12.22 6.86
CA TYR A 47 34.05 11.10 5.90
C TYR A 47 35.37 11.02 5.13
N ASP A 48 35.99 12.16 4.81
CA ASP A 48 37.30 12.25 4.15
C ASP A 48 38.46 11.73 5.05
N SER A 49 38.21 11.34 6.31
CA SER A 49 39.24 10.89 7.25
C SER A 49 38.87 9.62 8.01
N SER A 50 39.45 8.50 7.59
CA SER A 50 39.37 7.20 8.28
C SER A 50 39.84 7.27 9.75
N LYS A 51 40.78 8.16 10.08
CA LYS A 51 41.22 8.41 11.47
C LYS A 51 40.12 9.08 12.31
N LYS A 52 39.39 10.06 11.75
CA LYS A 52 38.30 10.74 12.49
C LYS A 52 37.08 9.85 12.69
N MET A 53 36.72 9.05 11.67
CA MET A 53 35.59 8.12 11.75
C MET A 53 35.69 7.09 12.89
N LYS A 54 36.90 6.75 13.36
CA LYS A 54 37.09 5.84 14.51
C LYS A 54 36.56 6.40 15.84
N TYR A 55 36.43 7.72 16.00
CA TYR A 55 36.13 8.33 17.31
C TYR A 55 34.74 8.97 17.35
N ARG A 56 33.88 8.47 18.24
CA ARG A 56 32.50 8.92 18.45
C ARG A 56 32.34 10.44 18.60
N HIS A 57 33.27 11.13 19.27
CA HIS A 57 33.17 12.57 19.48
C HIS A 57 33.12 13.36 18.16
N ASN A 58 33.83 12.92 17.12
CA ASN A 58 33.82 13.59 15.81
C ASN A 58 32.45 13.50 15.13
N TRP A 59 31.79 12.33 15.20
CA TRP A 59 30.42 12.15 14.70
C TRP A 59 29.44 13.06 15.44
N LEU A 60 29.47 13.05 16.77
CA LEU A 60 28.60 13.88 17.61
C LEU A 60 28.81 15.39 17.37
N GLN A 61 30.04 15.81 17.11
CA GLN A 61 30.37 17.21 16.80
C GLN A 61 29.81 17.67 15.45
N CYS A 62 29.63 16.79 14.46
CA CYS A 62 28.91 17.14 13.23
C CYS A 62 27.39 17.04 13.38
N ILE A 63 26.89 16.03 14.13
CA ILE A 63 25.46 15.91 14.45
C ILE A 63 24.93 17.14 15.20
N SER A 64 25.69 17.68 16.18
CA SER A 64 25.24 18.86 16.94
C SER A 64 25.11 20.11 16.05
N ARG A 65 25.96 20.25 15.02
CA ARG A 65 25.87 21.34 14.04
C ARG A 65 24.60 21.24 13.21
N TYR A 66 24.22 20.05 12.74
CA TYR A 66 22.92 19.86 12.07
C TYR A 66 21.72 20.05 13.02
N LYS A 67 21.76 19.49 14.23
CA LYS A 67 20.71 19.70 15.24
C LYS A 67 20.51 21.20 15.55
N LYS A 68 21.58 22.02 15.52
CA LYS A 68 21.50 23.49 15.64
C LYS A 68 20.81 24.17 14.45
N VAL A 69 21.00 23.70 13.21
CA VAL A 69 20.26 24.22 12.04
C VAL A 69 18.76 23.98 12.22
N TYR A 70 18.37 22.74 12.56
CA TYR A 70 16.97 22.39 12.77
C TYR A 70 16.34 23.11 13.97
N SER A 71 17.05 23.30 15.08
CA SER A 71 16.49 24.00 16.24
C SER A 71 16.24 25.49 16.01
N VAL A 72 17.03 26.15 15.16
CA VAL A 72 16.87 27.58 14.85
C VAL A 72 15.90 27.80 13.68
N TYR A 73 15.87 26.90 12.69
CA TYR A 73 15.03 27.03 11.49
C TYR A 73 14.21 25.76 11.19
N PRO A 74 13.34 25.27 12.11
CA PRO A 74 12.69 23.95 12.01
C PRO A 74 11.67 23.80 10.87
N ASN A 75 11.29 24.90 10.22
CA ASN A 75 10.37 24.94 9.08
C ASN A 75 11.05 25.37 7.76
N SER A 76 12.36 25.62 7.78
CA SER A 76 13.14 25.80 6.55
C SER A 76 13.48 24.45 5.91
N ASP A 77 13.70 24.45 4.60
CA ASP A 77 14.23 23.29 3.86
C ASP A 77 15.57 22.84 4.49
N GLU A 78 16.46 23.78 4.80
CA GLU A 78 17.74 23.49 5.44
C GLU A 78 17.60 22.82 6.82
N GLY A 79 16.56 23.17 7.57
CA GLY A 79 16.21 22.51 8.82
C GLY A 79 15.86 21.04 8.62
N VAL A 80 15.02 20.72 7.63
CA VAL A 80 14.60 19.33 7.38
C VAL A 80 15.76 18.52 6.78
N TRP A 81 16.58 19.11 5.90
CA TRP A 81 17.85 18.52 5.47
C TRP A 81 18.78 18.21 6.65
N ALA A 82 18.88 19.12 7.62
CA ALA A 82 19.70 18.90 8.80
C ALA A 82 19.15 17.78 9.70
N LEU A 83 17.82 17.64 9.81
CA LEU A 83 17.18 16.53 10.52
C LEU A 83 17.51 15.18 9.86
N TYR A 84 17.36 15.09 8.54
CA TYR A 84 17.69 13.89 7.75
C TYR A 84 19.19 13.54 7.80
N ARG A 85 20.08 14.53 7.67
CA ARG A 85 21.53 14.34 7.74
C ARG A 85 21.98 13.93 9.15
N SER A 86 21.30 14.39 10.20
CA SER A 86 21.51 13.91 11.58
C SER A 86 21.18 12.42 11.73
N ALA A 87 20.03 11.97 11.21
CA ALA A 87 19.61 10.56 11.26
C ALA A 87 20.56 9.64 10.48
N ASN A 88 21.08 10.10 9.33
CA ASN A 88 22.13 9.41 8.57
C ASN A 88 23.43 9.28 9.36
N LEU A 89 23.90 10.34 10.04
CA LEU A 89 25.12 10.29 10.86
C LEU A 89 24.97 9.36 12.07
N TYR A 90 23.80 9.27 12.72
CA TYR A 90 23.55 8.24 13.74
C TYR A 90 23.55 6.82 13.18
N THR A 91 22.96 6.61 12.00
CA THR A 91 22.99 5.32 11.28
C THR A 91 24.42 4.91 10.91
N GLY A 92 25.26 5.88 10.50
CA GLY A 92 26.69 5.68 10.24
C GLY A 92 27.48 5.36 11.51
N LEU A 93 27.24 6.11 12.59
CA LEU A 93 27.89 5.92 13.89
C LEU A 93 27.62 4.54 14.49
N TYR A 94 26.40 3.99 14.35
CA TYR A 94 26.09 2.62 14.77
C TYR A 94 27.05 1.58 14.17
N ARG A 95 27.47 1.75 12.91
CA ARG A 95 28.38 0.82 12.22
C ARG A 95 29.78 0.76 12.85
N TYR A 96 30.15 1.75 13.65
CA TYR A 96 31.41 1.81 14.41
C TYR A 96 31.21 1.57 15.91
N SER A 97 30.06 1.97 16.48
CA SER A 97 29.80 1.87 17.92
C SER A 97 29.18 0.54 18.35
N GLY A 98 28.44 -0.14 17.46
CA GLY A 98 27.61 -1.29 17.77
C GLY A 98 26.42 -1.01 18.72
N ARG A 99 26.23 0.23 19.18
CA ARG A 99 25.26 0.58 20.24
C ARG A 99 23.86 0.74 19.65
N SER A 100 22.92 -0.12 20.05
CA SER A 100 21.50 -0.07 19.64
C SER A 100 20.86 1.32 19.79
N ALA A 101 21.19 2.04 20.87
CA ALA A 101 20.72 3.40 21.13
C ALA A 101 21.00 4.39 19.98
N ASP A 102 22.08 4.20 19.20
CA ASP A 102 22.36 5.05 18.02
C ASP A 102 21.38 4.77 16.87
N LEU A 103 20.93 3.52 16.69
CA LEU A 103 19.87 3.18 15.72
C LEU A 103 18.49 3.62 16.20
N ASP A 104 18.20 3.53 17.48
CA ASP A 104 16.90 3.93 18.01
C ASP A 104 16.71 5.46 17.93
N GLU A 105 17.77 6.23 18.16
CA GLU A 105 17.79 7.68 17.88
C GLU A 105 17.62 7.97 16.36
N ALA A 106 18.33 7.24 15.48
CA ALA A 106 18.14 7.39 14.03
C ALA A 106 16.69 7.09 13.59
N LEU A 107 16.09 6.01 14.10
CA LEU A 107 14.70 5.64 13.83
C LEU A 107 13.71 6.69 14.35
N ASN A 108 13.97 7.31 15.50
CA ASN A 108 13.12 8.38 16.03
C ASN A 108 13.16 9.63 15.12
N LEU A 109 14.35 10.04 14.68
CA LEU A 109 14.53 11.18 13.78
C LEU A 109 13.88 10.93 12.40
N TYR A 110 14.06 9.74 11.81
CA TYR A 110 13.39 9.37 10.56
C TYR A 110 11.86 9.30 10.71
N ARG A 111 11.33 8.73 11.81
CA ARG A 111 9.87 8.69 12.04
C ARG A 111 9.28 10.07 12.25
N ASN A 112 9.99 10.97 12.94
CA ASN A 112 9.57 12.35 13.09
C ASN A 112 9.45 13.02 11.71
N LEU A 113 10.49 12.90 10.88
CA LEU A 113 10.53 13.48 9.54
C LEU A 113 9.41 12.90 8.65
N ALA A 114 9.34 11.58 8.51
CA ALA A 114 8.30 10.89 7.75
C ALA A 114 6.86 11.18 8.24
N GLY A 115 6.68 11.38 9.55
CA GLY A 115 5.36 11.60 10.15
C GLY A 115 4.88 13.05 10.14
N GLN A 116 5.78 14.01 10.38
CA GLN A 116 5.47 15.43 10.60
C GLN A 116 5.77 16.32 9.39
N LYS A 117 6.67 15.90 8.50
CA LYS A 117 7.08 16.65 7.30
C LYS A 117 6.70 15.89 6.03
N LYS A 118 5.50 15.28 6.00
CA LYS A 118 5.04 14.36 4.94
C LYS A 118 5.18 14.91 3.52
N ASP A 119 4.98 16.21 3.36
CA ASP A 119 5.03 16.92 2.08
C ASP A 119 6.46 17.28 1.63
N HIS A 120 7.46 16.99 2.47
CA HIS A 120 8.87 17.22 2.16
C HIS A 120 9.47 16.04 1.40
N SER A 121 10.35 16.35 0.44
CA SER A 121 11.16 15.43 -0.37
C SER A 121 12.08 14.46 0.39
N LEU A 122 12.07 14.47 1.73
CA LEU A 122 12.89 13.61 2.59
C LEU A 122 12.04 12.68 3.47
N ALA A 123 10.71 12.76 3.39
CA ALA A 123 9.78 12.03 4.26
C ALA A 123 9.69 10.54 3.91
N ASP A 124 9.66 10.24 2.62
CA ASP A 124 9.72 8.89 2.08
C ASP A 124 11.15 8.32 2.15
N ASP A 125 12.14 9.19 1.96
CA ASP A 125 13.56 9.01 2.23
C ASP A 125 13.77 8.46 3.64
N ALA A 126 13.19 9.14 4.63
CA ALA A 126 13.15 8.69 6.02
C ALA A 126 12.35 7.39 6.21
N GLN A 127 11.17 7.23 5.61
CA GLN A 127 10.37 6.01 5.72
C GLN A 127 11.07 4.77 5.15
N TYR A 128 11.85 4.93 4.08
CA TYR A 128 12.64 3.85 3.49
C TYR A 128 13.84 3.51 4.36
N LYS A 129 14.54 4.51 4.93
CA LYS A 129 15.63 4.27 5.88
C LYS A 129 15.18 3.46 7.10
N ILE A 130 13.93 3.65 7.57
CA ILE A 130 13.32 2.78 8.59
C ILE A 130 13.25 1.32 8.10
N GLY A 131 12.76 1.08 6.88
CA GLY A 131 12.72 -0.25 6.26
C GLY A 131 14.11 -0.89 6.11
N GLU A 132 15.11 -0.11 5.66
CA GLU A 132 16.51 -0.57 5.60
C GLU A 132 17.05 -0.98 6.96
N ILE A 133 16.75 -0.23 8.03
CA ILE A 133 17.21 -0.55 9.38
C ILE A 133 16.60 -1.87 9.88
N PHE A 134 15.30 -2.10 9.64
CA PHE A 134 14.66 -3.38 9.99
C PHE A 134 15.21 -4.56 9.17
N TYR A 135 15.50 -4.35 7.89
CA TYR A 135 16.05 -5.38 7.01
C TYR A 135 17.51 -5.72 7.35
N LYS A 136 18.39 -4.71 7.38
CA LYS A 136 19.85 -4.87 7.45
C LYS A 136 20.40 -5.02 8.85
N PHE A 137 19.84 -4.32 9.85
CA PHE A 137 20.41 -4.25 11.20
C PHE A 137 19.58 -4.97 12.26
N LYS A 138 18.23 -4.92 12.20
CA LYS A 138 17.37 -5.62 13.17
C LYS A 138 16.92 -7.02 12.73
N GLY A 139 17.13 -7.40 11.46
CA GLY A 139 16.90 -8.75 10.95
C GLY A 139 15.43 -9.22 10.94
N ASP A 140 14.45 -8.30 10.92
CA ASP A 140 13.02 -8.65 10.84
C ASP A 140 12.46 -8.37 9.42
N PRO A 141 12.48 -9.35 8.51
CA PRO A 141 11.97 -9.18 7.14
C PRO A 141 10.47 -8.92 7.08
N ALA A 142 9.69 -9.32 8.10
CA ALA A 142 8.25 -9.05 8.10
C ALA A 142 7.95 -7.60 8.49
N GLN A 143 8.67 -7.06 9.48
CA GLN A 143 8.57 -5.64 9.79
C GLN A 143 9.13 -4.79 8.64
N ALA A 144 10.26 -5.19 8.04
CA ALA A 144 10.81 -4.53 6.86
C ALA A 144 9.79 -4.46 5.72
N TYR A 145 9.08 -5.56 5.41
CA TYR A 145 8.02 -5.59 4.40
C TYR A 145 6.92 -4.56 4.71
N VAL A 146 6.47 -4.46 5.97
CA VAL A 146 5.49 -3.45 6.38
C VAL A 146 6.01 -2.02 6.25
N GLU A 147 7.27 -1.75 6.58
CA GLU A 147 7.84 -0.40 6.48
C GLU A 147 8.13 0.03 5.03
N PHE A 148 8.51 -0.90 4.15
CA PHE A 148 8.61 -0.64 2.70
C PHE A 148 7.22 -0.47 2.06
N LEU A 149 6.21 -1.23 2.51
CA LEU A 149 4.83 -1.03 2.09
C LEU A 149 4.29 0.35 2.50
N LYS A 150 4.75 0.92 3.62
CA LYS A 150 4.42 2.30 3.99
C LYS A 150 5.12 3.35 3.14
N VAL A 151 6.33 3.11 2.62
CA VAL A 151 6.90 4.01 1.58
C VAL A 151 5.97 4.01 0.38
N GLU A 152 5.61 2.80 -0.07
CA GLU A 152 4.80 2.53 -1.25
C GLU A 152 3.34 3.05 -1.15
N VAL A 153 2.79 3.16 0.06
CA VAL A 153 1.41 3.63 0.33
C VAL A 153 1.35 5.09 0.75
N ASN A 154 2.18 5.52 1.71
CA ASN A 154 2.08 6.87 2.29
C ASN A 154 2.81 7.93 1.45
N PHE A 155 3.74 7.52 0.59
CA PHE A 155 4.56 8.40 -0.22
C PHE A 155 4.54 7.97 -1.70
N PRO A 156 3.35 8.01 -2.35
CA PRO A 156 3.19 7.57 -3.74
C PRO A 156 4.08 8.34 -4.74
N SER A 157 4.51 9.55 -4.37
CA SER A 157 5.38 10.43 -5.16
C SER A 157 6.84 10.50 -4.66
N GLY A 158 7.23 9.63 -3.71
CA GLY A 158 8.57 9.63 -3.11
C GLY A 158 9.68 9.02 -3.99
N ASP A 159 10.91 9.51 -3.88
CA ASP A 159 12.08 9.01 -4.62
C ASP A 159 12.59 7.63 -4.13
N MET A 160 12.21 7.23 -2.92
CA MET A 160 12.53 5.92 -2.36
C MET A 160 11.48 4.87 -2.62
N ARG A 161 10.29 5.25 -3.09
CA ARG A 161 9.21 4.33 -3.48
C ARG A 161 9.70 3.20 -4.41
N PRO A 162 10.47 3.45 -5.50
CA PRO A 162 10.97 2.38 -6.36
C PRO A 162 11.89 1.39 -5.64
N LYS A 163 12.74 1.90 -4.74
CA LYS A 163 13.65 1.10 -3.91
C LYS A 163 12.83 0.26 -2.91
N ALA A 164 11.74 0.81 -2.37
CA ALA A 164 10.81 0.10 -1.49
C ALA A 164 10.09 -1.05 -2.22
N LYS A 165 9.60 -0.82 -3.45
CA LYS A 165 8.99 -1.86 -4.29
C LYS A 165 9.94 -3.03 -4.57
N GLN A 166 11.20 -2.74 -4.87
CA GLN A 166 12.24 -3.77 -5.04
C GLN A 166 12.43 -4.58 -3.75
N MET A 167 12.46 -3.90 -2.60
CA MET A 167 12.56 -4.56 -1.30
C MET A 167 11.32 -5.40 -0.97
N LEU A 168 10.11 -4.96 -1.32
CA LEU A 168 8.87 -5.73 -1.15
C LEU A 168 8.89 -7.03 -1.96
N SER A 169 9.28 -6.96 -3.24
CA SER A 169 9.45 -8.15 -4.10
C SER A 169 10.49 -9.10 -3.51
N ASN A 170 11.70 -8.60 -3.21
CA ASN A 170 12.77 -9.39 -2.58
C ASN A 170 12.33 -10.04 -1.26
N LEU A 171 11.48 -9.36 -0.48
CA LEU A 171 10.98 -9.86 0.80
C LEU A 171 9.82 -10.84 0.65
N ALA A 172 8.92 -10.66 -0.32
CA ALA A 172 7.91 -11.67 -0.66
C ALA A 172 8.60 -12.97 -1.13
N ASP A 173 9.57 -12.84 -2.04
CA ASP A 173 10.47 -13.90 -2.47
C ASP A 173 11.19 -14.53 -1.29
N THR A 174 11.78 -13.75 -0.39
CA THR A 174 12.50 -14.28 0.78
C THR A 174 11.56 -14.95 1.78
N LEU A 175 10.33 -14.48 1.95
CA LEU A 175 9.35 -15.09 2.85
C LEU A 175 8.78 -16.39 2.26
N SER A 176 8.58 -16.46 0.94
CA SER A 176 8.22 -17.68 0.21
C SER A 176 9.39 -18.66 0.19
N LYS A 177 10.58 -18.25 -0.29
CA LYS A 177 11.81 -19.05 -0.34
C LYS A 177 12.36 -19.42 1.03
N ARG A 178 11.98 -18.77 2.13
CA ARG A 178 12.30 -19.23 3.51
C ARG A 178 11.27 -20.20 4.07
N ASN A 179 10.19 -20.46 3.33
CA ASN A 179 9.39 -21.68 3.42
C ASN A 179 10.03 -22.75 2.52
N GLU A 180 10.18 -22.49 1.22
CA GLU A 180 10.70 -23.46 0.24
C GLU A 180 12.12 -23.93 0.57
N LYS A 181 13.05 -23.06 0.95
CA LYS A 181 14.43 -23.42 1.36
C LYS A 181 14.50 -23.97 2.79
N ARG A 182 13.36 -24.07 3.48
CA ARG A 182 13.19 -24.94 4.66
C ARG A 182 12.71 -26.35 4.28
N GLU A 183 12.30 -26.53 3.02
CA GLU A 183 11.90 -27.78 2.34
C GLU A 183 12.89 -28.15 1.20
N ARG A 184 13.84 -27.26 0.91
CA ARG A 184 14.92 -27.32 -0.11
C ARG A 184 16.26 -26.82 0.41
N ASN A 185 16.47 -26.72 1.72
CA ASN A 185 17.81 -27.04 2.24
C ASN A 185 18.05 -28.56 2.26
N ASP A 186 17.14 -29.27 1.59
CA ASP A 186 17.35 -30.54 0.92
C ASP A 186 17.77 -30.39 -0.62
N VAL A 187 17.80 -29.19 -1.31
CA VAL A 187 18.05 -28.95 -2.82
C VAL A 187 18.57 -27.51 -3.36
N ALA A 188 18.48 -27.11 -4.68
CA ALA A 188 19.26 -25.98 -5.39
C ALA A 188 18.58 -25.04 -6.53
N PRO A 189 19.26 -24.03 -7.19
CA PRO A 189 18.71 -22.91 -8.10
C PRO A 189 19.37 -22.55 -9.53
N SER A 190 18.96 -21.48 -10.29
CA SER A 190 19.49 -21.02 -11.68
C SER A 190 19.26 -19.50 -12.16
N GLN A 191 19.38 -19.11 -13.49
CA GLN A 191 19.56 -17.71 -14.10
C GLN A 191 18.65 -17.22 -15.33
N SER A 192 18.94 -16.10 -16.11
CA SER A 192 18.07 -15.40 -17.17
C SER A 192 18.73 -14.54 -18.35
N LYS A 193 18.04 -13.61 -19.11
CA LYS A 193 18.49 -12.91 -20.41
C LYS A 193 18.05 -11.41 -20.76
N ARG A 194 17.70 -10.98 -22.03
CA ARG A 194 17.69 -9.56 -22.63
C ARG A 194 16.48 -9.17 -23.60
N VAL A 195 16.22 -7.89 -23.99
CA VAL A 195 14.84 -7.33 -24.35
C VAL A 195 14.63 -6.38 -25.59
N THR A 196 13.37 -6.20 -26.09
CA THR A 196 12.92 -5.35 -27.25
C THR A 196 11.51 -4.71 -27.04
N VAL A 197 11.25 -3.50 -27.56
CA VAL A 197 9.95 -2.78 -27.53
C VAL A 197 9.08 -3.10 -28.76
N LYS A 198 7.76 -3.26 -28.60
CA LYS A 198 6.85 -3.86 -29.61
C LYS A 198 5.69 -2.97 -30.10
N ASP A 199 4.97 -2.24 -29.24
CA ASP A 199 3.75 -1.49 -29.65
C ASP A 199 3.36 -0.34 -28.68
N ILE A 200 2.45 0.57 -29.08
CA ILE A 200 1.82 1.62 -28.24
C ILE A 200 0.32 1.77 -28.54
N ARG A 201 -0.53 1.78 -27.50
CA ARG A 201 -2.01 1.81 -27.56
C ARG A 201 -2.61 2.78 -26.53
N TYR A 202 -3.89 3.17 -26.64
CA TYR A 202 -4.55 4.07 -25.66
C TYR A 202 -6.07 3.89 -25.53
N TRP A 203 -6.65 4.42 -24.43
CA TRP A 203 -8.09 4.49 -24.12
C TRP A 203 -8.42 5.74 -23.30
N SER A 204 -9.57 6.38 -23.55
CA SER A 204 -9.97 7.65 -22.90
C SER A 204 -11.34 7.55 -22.19
N THR A 205 -11.52 8.30 -21.11
CA THR A 205 -12.77 8.44 -20.34
C THR A 205 -13.00 9.89 -19.92
N THR A 206 -14.16 10.22 -19.35
CA THR A 206 -14.49 11.58 -18.86
C THR A 206 -13.50 12.12 -17.82
N ASN A 207 -12.95 11.24 -16.99
CA ASN A 207 -12.12 11.60 -15.83
C ASN A 207 -10.64 11.25 -15.99
N TYR A 208 -10.28 10.35 -16.90
CA TYR A 208 -8.89 9.99 -17.19
C TYR A 208 -8.64 9.38 -18.57
N THR A 209 -7.41 9.47 -19.07
CA THR A 209 -6.92 8.80 -20.29
C THR A 209 -5.72 7.90 -19.98
N ARG A 210 -5.69 6.69 -20.54
CA ARG A 210 -4.67 5.65 -20.35
C ARG A 210 -3.92 5.36 -21.66
N VAL A 211 -2.59 5.32 -21.63
CA VAL A 211 -1.70 4.91 -22.73
C VAL A 211 -0.88 3.68 -22.29
N VAL A 212 -0.64 2.71 -23.17
CA VAL A 212 0.06 1.45 -22.88
C VAL A 212 1.12 1.15 -23.93
N ILE A 213 2.34 0.82 -23.50
CA ILE A 213 3.51 0.52 -24.31
C ILE A 213 3.89 -0.95 -24.11
N ASP A 214 3.85 -1.76 -25.16
CA ASP A 214 4.08 -3.21 -25.09
C ASP A 214 5.54 -3.58 -25.44
N THR A 215 6.08 -4.61 -24.79
CA THR A 215 7.47 -5.07 -24.99
C THR A 215 7.59 -6.60 -24.93
N LEU A 216 8.68 -7.15 -25.47
CA LEU A 216 8.97 -8.59 -25.54
C LEU A 216 9.72 -9.14 -24.31
N GLY A 217 9.78 -8.39 -23.21
CA GLY A 217 10.41 -8.82 -21.96
C GLY A 217 10.55 -7.66 -20.97
N PRO A 218 10.93 -7.91 -19.70
CA PRO A 218 11.05 -6.87 -18.69
C PRO A 218 12.09 -5.81 -19.04
N VAL A 219 11.66 -4.56 -19.20
CA VAL A 219 12.52 -3.43 -19.52
C VAL A 219 12.52 -2.40 -18.39
N THR A 220 13.71 -1.96 -17.97
CA THR A 220 13.85 -0.85 -17.03
C THR A 220 13.59 0.46 -17.77
N TYR A 221 12.89 1.40 -17.15
CA TYR A 221 12.63 2.69 -17.78
C TYR A 221 12.56 3.84 -16.76
N GLU A 222 12.91 5.02 -17.22
CA GLU A 222 12.80 6.29 -16.50
C GLU A 222 11.68 7.13 -17.14
N HIS A 223 11.17 8.16 -16.47
CA HIS A 223 10.15 9.04 -17.06
C HIS A 223 10.20 10.48 -16.53
N HIS A 224 9.76 11.43 -17.35
CA HIS A 224 9.85 12.85 -17.08
C HIS A 224 8.64 13.61 -17.61
N LEU A 225 7.90 14.27 -16.71
CA LEU A 225 6.93 15.31 -17.08
C LEU A 225 7.65 16.65 -17.24
N LEU A 226 7.82 17.06 -18.49
CA LEU A 226 8.19 18.43 -18.84
C LEU A 226 6.96 19.32 -18.74
N LYS A 227 7.14 20.48 -18.08
CA LYS A 227 6.17 21.58 -18.14
C LYS A 227 6.04 22.07 -19.59
N ALA A 228 4.91 22.70 -19.87
CA ALA A 228 4.75 23.47 -21.10
C ALA A 228 5.81 24.57 -21.12
N ASP A 229 6.34 24.77 -22.31
CA ASP A 229 7.35 25.77 -22.64
C ASP A 229 6.70 26.59 -23.76
N PRO A 230 5.90 27.63 -23.38
CA PRO A 230 5.07 28.37 -24.32
C PRO A 230 5.92 29.16 -25.32
N ASP A 231 7.07 29.66 -24.86
CA ASP A 231 8.06 30.40 -25.65
C ASP A 231 8.59 29.54 -26.81
N HIS A 232 8.67 28.22 -26.64
CA HIS A 232 8.97 27.26 -27.71
C HIS A 232 7.76 26.43 -28.19
N LYS A 233 6.53 26.86 -27.89
CA LYS A 233 5.25 26.21 -28.27
C LYS A 233 5.16 24.71 -27.94
N LYS A 234 5.83 24.25 -26.89
CA LYS A 234 5.78 22.84 -26.45
C LYS A 234 4.69 22.68 -25.39
N PRO A 235 3.75 21.73 -25.54
CA PRO A 235 2.75 21.43 -24.51
C PRO A 235 3.40 20.82 -23.26
N HIS A 236 2.61 20.49 -22.25
CA HIS A 236 3.09 19.56 -21.22
C HIS A 236 3.48 18.25 -21.92
N ARG A 237 4.60 17.62 -21.55
CA ARG A 237 5.06 16.41 -22.23
C ARG A 237 5.63 15.41 -21.25
N LEU A 238 5.10 14.20 -21.26
CA LEU A 238 5.50 13.11 -20.39
C LEU A 238 6.20 12.07 -21.22
N TYR A 239 7.53 11.93 -21.09
CA TYR A 239 8.28 10.91 -21.83
C TYR A 239 8.90 9.85 -20.94
N LEU A 240 9.20 8.69 -21.53
CA LEU A 240 9.73 7.50 -20.88
C LEU A 240 10.95 6.95 -21.63
N ASP A 241 12.06 6.68 -20.95
CA ASP A 241 13.30 6.16 -21.55
C ASP A 241 13.57 4.71 -21.11
N LEU A 242 13.32 3.75 -22.01
CA LEU A 242 13.41 2.31 -21.80
C LEU A 242 14.84 1.82 -22.12
N LYS A 243 15.54 1.25 -21.14
CA LYS A 243 16.96 0.90 -21.13
C LYS A 243 17.25 -0.56 -21.47
N ASN A 244 18.46 -0.82 -21.96
CA ASN A 244 18.89 -2.13 -22.48
C ASN A 244 17.91 -2.68 -23.54
N ALA A 245 17.36 -1.77 -24.34
CA ALA A 245 16.21 -1.98 -25.21
C ALA A 245 16.43 -1.38 -26.58
N ARG A 246 15.73 -1.97 -27.55
CA ARG A 246 15.65 -1.48 -28.92
C ARG A 246 14.20 -1.35 -29.36
N VAL A 247 13.91 -0.35 -30.17
CA VAL A 247 12.64 -0.29 -30.92
C VAL A 247 12.66 -1.44 -31.93
N ALA A 248 11.54 -2.14 -32.11
CA ALA A 248 11.36 -2.95 -33.30
C ALA A 248 11.51 -2.04 -34.54
N LYS A 249 12.25 -2.47 -35.58
CA LYS A 249 12.48 -1.69 -36.82
C LYS A 249 11.20 -1.24 -37.55
N ASN A 250 10.04 -1.77 -37.14
CA ASN A 250 8.74 -1.65 -37.80
C ASN A 250 7.70 -0.95 -36.92
N ILE A 251 8.08 -0.41 -35.74
CA ILE A 251 7.16 0.37 -34.91
C ILE A 251 6.88 1.71 -35.60
N ASP A 252 5.61 2.09 -35.69
CA ASP A 252 5.28 3.43 -36.12
C ASP A 252 5.59 4.42 -34.99
N THR A 253 6.42 5.40 -35.28
CA THR A 253 7.07 6.18 -34.22
C THR A 253 6.16 7.23 -33.61
N THR A 254 4.93 7.46 -34.10
CA THR A 254 3.96 8.43 -33.53
C THR A 254 2.50 7.95 -33.63
N VAL A 255 1.74 8.11 -32.53
CA VAL A 255 0.35 7.68 -32.34
C VAL A 255 -0.51 8.87 -31.86
N PRO A 256 -1.42 9.44 -32.67
CA PRO A 256 -2.29 10.55 -32.24
C PRO A 256 -3.39 10.11 -31.26
N ILE A 257 -3.74 10.97 -30.30
CA ILE A 257 -4.75 10.70 -29.24
C ILE A 257 -5.92 11.70 -29.30
N LYS A 258 -5.60 13.01 -29.34
CA LYS A 258 -6.53 14.14 -29.54
C LYS A 258 -7.76 14.16 -28.62
N ASP A 259 -7.59 13.91 -27.33
CA ASP A 259 -8.64 14.12 -26.33
C ASP A 259 -8.36 15.34 -25.44
N ASP A 260 -9.26 15.57 -24.47
CA ASP A 260 -9.29 16.74 -23.58
C ASP A 260 -8.09 16.78 -22.59
N LEU A 261 -7.31 15.70 -22.50
CA LEU A 261 -6.13 15.52 -21.65
C LEU A 261 -4.84 15.29 -22.46
N LEU A 262 -4.89 14.50 -23.54
CA LEU A 262 -3.73 14.04 -24.32
C LEU A 262 -3.88 14.29 -25.83
N ARG A 263 -2.81 14.80 -26.43
CA ARG A 263 -2.74 15.12 -27.87
C ARG A 263 -2.18 13.98 -28.72
N MET A 264 -1.08 13.35 -28.30
CA MET A 264 -0.46 12.20 -28.99
C MET A 264 0.58 11.48 -28.10
N ALA A 265 0.99 10.27 -28.48
CA ALA A 265 2.17 9.54 -27.99
C ALA A 265 3.15 9.27 -29.14
N ARG A 266 4.43 8.99 -28.89
CA ARG A 266 5.45 8.68 -29.92
C ARG A 266 6.67 7.96 -29.36
N ALA A 267 7.34 7.07 -30.10
CA ALA A 267 8.51 6.28 -29.67
C ALA A 267 9.67 6.34 -30.67
N GLY A 268 10.92 6.40 -30.20
CA GLY A 268 12.11 6.36 -31.06
C GLY A 268 13.38 5.88 -30.34
N GLN A 269 14.34 5.36 -31.10
CA GLN A 269 15.64 4.97 -30.53
C GLN A 269 16.43 6.23 -30.16
N TYR A 270 16.75 6.39 -28.88
CA TYR A 270 17.39 7.59 -28.32
C TYR A 270 18.90 7.43 -28.13
N THR A 271 19.35 6.23 -27.75
CA THR A 271 20.75 5.76 -27.80
C THR A 271 20.77 4.32 -28.27
N GLU A 272 21.94 3.73 -28.53
CA GLU A 272 22.05 2.32 -28.98
C GLU A 272 21.30 1.31 -28.09
N ASP A 273 21.21 1.61 -26.79
CA ASP A 273 20.57 0.78 -25.76
C ASP A 273 19.29 1.40 -25.15
N THR A 274 18.86 2.59 -25.58
CA THR A 274 17.72 3.31 -25.00
C THR A 274 16.67 3.68 -26.05
N VAL A 275 15.40 3.40 -25.75
CA VAL A 275 14.21 3.86 -26.50
C VAL A 275 13.50 4.95 -25.72
N ARG A 276 13.19 6.10 -26.34
CA ARG A 276 12.40 7.19 -25.74
C ARG A 276 10.98 7.21 -26.27
N VAL A 277 9.99 7.29 -25.37
CA VAL A 277 8.55 7.33 -25.68
C VAL A 277 7.91 8.59 -25.10
N VAL A 278 7.44 9.55 -25.90
CA VAL A 278 6.90 10.86 -25.48
C VAL A 278 5.38 10.93 -25.64
N LEU A 279 4.65 11.36 -24.61
CA LEU A 279 3.24 11.76 -24.65
C LEU A 279 3.14 13.28 -24.59
N ASP A 280 2.36 13.89 -25.47
CA ASP A 280 2.04 15.33 -25.47
C ASP A 280 0.66 15.54 -24.81
N ILE A 281 0.60 16.41 -23.79
CA ILE A 281 -0.50 16.62 -22.83
C ILE A 281 -1.08 18.03 -22.97
N GLU A 282 -2.41 18.13 -23.04
CA GLU A 282 -3.16 19.40 -23.03
C GLU A 282 -3.55 19.82 -21.60
N LYS A 283 -4.12 18.91 -20.79
CA LYS A 283 -4.57 19.19 -19.41
C LYS A 283 -4.20 18.06 -18.46
N ILE A 284 -3.86 18.41 -17.22
CA ILE A 284 -3.43 17.45 -16.20
C ILE A 284 -3.78 17.94 -14.80
N GLY A 285 -4.54 17.13 -14.06
CA GLY A 285 -4.72 17.24 -12.61
C GLY A 285 -3.83 16.26 -11.82
N GLY A 286 -3.46 15.15 -12.47
CA GLY A 286 -2.47 14.20 -11.97
C GLY A 286 -2.21 13.14 -13.03
N TYR A 287 -1.17 12.33 -12.84
CA TYR A 287 -0.92 11.17 -13.68
C TYR A 287 -0.25 10.06 -12.88
N ASN A 288 -0.33 8.82 -13.37
CA ASN A 288 0.26 7.65 -12.73
C ASN A 288 0.86 6.74 -13.80
N ILE A 289 2.13 6.36 -13.62
CA ILE A 289 2.81 5.38 -14.49
C ILE A 289 3.13 4.13 -13.69
N PHE A 290 2.76 2.98 -14.24
CA PHE A 290 3.09 1.67 -13.69
C PHE A 290 3.40 0.70 -14.83
N HIS A 291 3.83 -0.51 -14.51
CA HIS A 291 4.04 -1.55 -15.52
C HIS A 291 3.53 -2.89 -14.99
N LEU A 292 3.00 -3.68 -15.92
CA LEU A 292 2.50 -5.03 -15.71
C LEU A 292 3.54 -6.01 -16.25
N TYR A 293 3.72 -7.13 -15.57
CA TYR A 293 4.53 -8.25 -16.05
C TYR A 293 3.60 -9.26 -16.75
N ASP A 294 4.15 -9.94 -17.76
CA ASP A 294 3.52 -10.97 -18.58
C ASP A 294 2.29 -10.59 -19.45
N PRO A 295 2.48 -10.37 -20.76
CA PRO A 295 3.68 -9.78 -21.36
C PRO A 295 3.97 -8.40 -20.76
N PHE A 296 5.25 -8.01 -20.71
CA PHE A 296 5.68 -6.80 -20.03
C PHE A 296 5.19 -5.53 -20.76
N ARG A 297 4.42 -4.70 -20.04
CA ARG A 297 3.70 -3.55 -20.59
C ARG A 297 3.76 -2.37 -19.63
N ILE A 298 4.05 -1.18 -20.14
CA ILE A 298 4.11 0.06 -19.36
C ILE A 298 2.82 0.83 -19.58
N VAL A 299 2.15 1.27 -18.52
CA VAL A 299 0.82 1.89 -18.49
C VAL A 299 0.92 3.29 -17.90
N VAL A 300 0.29 4.28 -18.55
CA VAL A 300 0.35 5.71 -18.22
C VAL A 300 -1.06 6.29 -18.16
N ASP A 301 -1.54 6.67 -16.98
CA ASP A 301 -2.86 7.30 -16.76
C ASP A 301 -2.73 8.81 -16.51
N VAL A 302 -3.60 9.64 -17.06
CA VAL A 302 -3.68 11.10 -16.85
C VAL A 302 -5.09 11.49 -16.38
N ARG A 303 -5.26 12.31 -15.33
CA ARG A 303 -6.50 12.53 -14.51
C ARG A 303 -6.83 14.02 -14.23
N ARG A 304 -7.95 14.32 -13.53
CA ARG A 304 -8.49 15.66 -13.09
C ARG A 304 -8.33 15.93 -11.54
N PHE A 305 -8.79 17.07 -10.97
CA PHE A 305 -8.59 17.54 -9.55
C PHE A 305 -9.91 17.74 -8.72
N GLU A 306 -9.89 17.60 -7.36
CA GLU A 306 -11.03 17.85 -6.40
C GLU A 306 -10.62 18.50 -5.03
N LYS A 307 -11.52 18.73 -4.04
CA LYS A 307 -11.51 19.97 -3.19
C LYS A 307 -11.70 19.95 -1.62
N GLU A 308 -11.75 18.84 -0.86
CA GLU A 308 -12.44 18.83 0.47
C GLU A 308 -11.66 18.53 1.81
N ASP A 309 -10.31 18.53 1.84
CA ASP A 309 -9.51 17.88 2.92
C ASP A 309 -9.17 18.66 4.24
N LEU A 310 -9.85 19.76 4.62
CA LEU A 310 -9.29 20.73 5.61
C LEU A 310 -9.73 20.65 7.10
N LYS A 311 -10.47 19.63 7.57
CA LYS A 311 -10.93 19.58 8.98
C LYS A 311 -10.82 18.20 9.66
N LEU A 312 -9.68 17.91 10.31
CA LEU A 312 -9.55 17.05 11.53
C LEU A 312 -8.06 16.92 11.95
N LYS A 313 -7.73 17.22 13.21
CA LYS A 313 -6.41 16.92 13.83
C LYS A 313 -6.59 16.41 15.27
N PRO A 314 -6.06 15.22 15.62
CA PRO A 314 -5.85 14.81 17.01
C PRO A 314 -4.38 14.98 17.44
N GLU A 315 -4.15 15.41 18.68
CA GLU A 315 -2.80 15.49 19.26
C GLU A 315 -2.20 14.10 19.55
N LEU A 316 -0.91 13.92 19.28
CA LEU A 316 -0.16 12.71 19.60
C LEU A 316 0.70 12.90 20.85
N ALA A 317 0.22 12.42 22.00
CA ALA A 317 1.07 12.12 23.14
C ALA A 317 1.75 10.74 22.95
N SER A 318 3.06 10.71 22.71
CA SER A 318 3.78 9.46 22.45
C SER A 318 3.99 8.64 23.73
N LYS A 319 3.41 7.43 23.78
CA LYS A 319 3.96 6.33 24.59
C LYS A 319 4.34 5.19 23.67
N THR A 320 5.63 4.86 23.67
CA THR A 320 6.20 3.69 22.98
C THR A 320 5.46 2.43 23.38
N ARG A 321 4.90 1.71 22.40
CA ARG A 321 4.33 0.38 22.60
C ARG A 321 5.16 -0.64 21.83
N ASP A 322 5.75 -1.57 22.56
CA ASP A 322 6.41 -2.73 21.97
C ASP A 322 5.43 -3.55 21.13
N VAL A 323 5.94 -4.13 20.04
CA VAL A 323 5.20 -5.10 19.22
C VAL A 323 5.08 -6.41 19.97
N ARG A 324 4.09 -6.51 20.85
CA ARG A 324 3.76 -7.74 21.59
C ARG A 324 3.36 -8.85 20.60
N ARG A 325 3.92 -10.05 20.79
CA ARG A 325 3.53 -11.24 20.01
C ARG A 325 2.08 -11.64 20.35
N GLY A 326 1.17 -11.52 19.38
CA GLY A 326 -0.24 -11.94 19.53
C GLY A 326 -1.07 -11.70 18.26
N ILE A 327 -2.16 -12.45 18.10
CA ILE A 327 -3.12 -12.28 17.00
C ILE A 327 -4.00 -11.07 17.31
N LYS A 328 -4.09 -10.10 16.39
CA LYS A 328 -4.86 -8.87 16.59
C LYS A 328 -6.19 -8.96 15.84
N LYS A 329 -7.29 -9.01 16.59
CA LYS A 329 -8.65 -8.99 16.02
C LYS A 329 -8.99 -7.58 15.51
N ALA A 330 -9.77 -7.50 14.44
CA ALA A 330 -10.38 -6.23 14.01
C ALA A 330 -11.30 -5.69 15.11
N LYS A 331 -11.42 -4.36 15.20
CA LYS A 331 -12.49 -3.75 16.01
C LYS A 331 -13.83 -4.03 15.33
N LYS A 332 -14.89 -4.24 16.12
CA LYS A 332 -16.26 -4.20 15.59
C LYS A 332 -16.53 -2.82 14.97
N PRO A 333 -17.21 -2.73 13.82
CA PRO A 333 -17.60 -1.46 13.22
C PRO A 333 -18.59 -0.71 14.12
N ASP A 334 -18.68 0.61 13.92
CA ASP A 334 -19.61 1.46 14.65
C ASP A 334 -21.08 1.19 14.24
N LYS A 335 -22.04 1.65 15.04
CA LYS A 335 -23.47 1.45 14.81
C LYS A 335 -24.07 2.31 13.69
N SER A 336 -23.31 3.28 13.17
CA SER A 336 -23.76 4.26 12.18
C SER A 336 -24.49 3.67 10.96
N VAL A 337 -25.39 4.48 10.39
CA VAL A 337 -26.23 4.12 9.25
C VAL A 337 -25.38 3.96 7.99
N SER A 338 -25.73 2.96 7.18
CA SER A 338 -25.02 2.62 5.94
C SER A 338 -25.70 3.29 4.75
N LEU A 339 -24.96 3.56 3.67
CA LEU A 339 -25.56 4.06 2.43
C LEU A 339 -26.60 3.07 1.86
N ALA A 340 -26.38 1.76 2.01
CA ALA A 340 -27.36 0.74 1.63
C ALA A 340 -28.65 0.78 2.48
N ARG A 341 -28.53 1.15 3.77
CA ARG A 341 -29.67 1.41 4.67
C ARG A 341 -30.40 2.70 4.28
N GLN A 342 -29.69 3.75 3.83
CA GLN A 342 -30.31 5.00 3.37
C GLN A 342 -31.07 4.85 2.04
N LEU A 343 -30.77 3.80 1.26
CA LEU A 343 -31.36 3.55 -0.06
C LEU A 343 -32.36 2.37 -0.09
N GLY A 344 -32.65 1.73 1.04
CA GLY A 344 -33.63 0.64 1.13
C GLY A 344 -33.29 -0.61 0.30
N LEU A 345 -32.01 -0.95 0.18
CA LEU A 345 -31.55 -2.03 -0.70
C LEU A 345 -31.52 -3.40 0.02
N ASN A 346 -32.44 -4.29 -0.33
CA ASN A 346 -32.47 -5.67 0.17
C ASN A 346 -31.48 -6.57 -0.58
N VAL A 347 -30.78 -7.44 0.16
CA VAL A 347 -29.90 -8.49 -0.39
C VAL A 347 -30.76 -9.58 -1.08
N LYS A 348 -30.59 -9.75 -2.38
CA LYS A 348 -31.32 -10.74 -3.21
C LYS A 348 -30.39 -11.77 -3.85
N ARG A 349 -29.17 -11.40 -4.20
CA ARG A 349 -28.20 -12.24 -4.92
C ARG A 349 -26.93 -12.46 -4.12
N ILE A 350 -26.52 -13.71 -3.97
CA ILE A 350 -25.28 -14.09 -3.28
C ILE A 350 -24.43 -14.96 -4.20
N VAL A 351 -23.14 -14.64 -4.29
CA VAL A 351 -22.16 -15.48 -4.98
C VAL A 351 -21.23 -16.10 -3.95
N ILE A 352 -21.18 -17.43 -3.95
CA ILE A 352 -20.26 -18.23 -3.13
C ILE A 352 -19.10 -18.67 -4.01
N ASP A 353 -17.89 -18.50 -3.51
CA ASP A 353 -16.66 -18.88 -4.18
C ASP A 353 -15.98 -20.03 -3.41
N PRO A 354 -16.05 -21.28 -3.89
CA PRO A 354 -15.27 -22.38 -3.33
C PRO A 354 -13.81 -22.23 -3.78
N GLY A 355 -12.92 -21.93 -2.83
CA GLY A 355 -11.49 -21.69 -3.09
C GLY A 355 -10.81 -22.83 -3.86
N HIS A 356 -9.73 -22.51 -4.58
CA HIS A 356 -8.93 -23.44 -5.39
C HIS A 356 -9.75 -24.15 -6.49
N GLY A 357 -9.30 -25.30 -7.00
CA GLY A 357 -10.00 -26.10 -8.03
C GLY A 357 -9.09 -26.57 -9.17
N GLY A 358 -9.43 -27.70 -9.81
CA GLY A 358 -8.70 -28.23 -10.96
C GLY A 358 -7.21 -28.48 -10.67
N LYS A 359 -6.33 -27.76 -11.38
CA LYS A 359 -4.86 -27.81 -11.21
C LYS A 359 -4.37 -27.34 -9.84
N ASP A 360 -5.16 -26.51 -9.15
CA ASP A 360 -4.84 -26.01 -7.82
C ASP A 360 -5.57 -26.83 -6.74
N PRO A 361 -4.86 -27.63 -5.94
CA PRO A 361 -5.46 -28.44 -4.88
C PRO A 361 -5.72 -27.66 -3.58
N GLY A 362 -5.19 -26.44 -3.43
CA GLY A 362 -5.04 -25.78 -2.13
C GLY A 362 -4.18 -26.58 -1.17
N CYS A 363 -4.44 -26.47 0.13
CA CYS A 363 -3.77 -27.27 1.16
C CYS A 363 -3.98 -28.78 0.93
N ARG A 364 -2.92 -29.58 1.15
CA ARG A 364 -2.93 -31.03 0.96
C ARG A 364 -2.51 -31.76 2.23
N ILE A 365 -3.21 -32.85 2.56
CA ILE A 365 -2.75 -33.79 3.59
C ILE A 365 -2.59 -35.19 3.01
N ARG A 366 -1.38 -35.74 3.22
CA ARG A 366 -0.98 -37.11 2.84
C ARG A 366 -1.29 -37.44 1.38
N GLY A 367 -1.20 -36.45 0.50
CA GLY A 367 -1.51 -36.54 -0.94
C GLY A 367 -3.01 -36.69 -1.30
N ARG A 368 -3.80 -37.34 -0.42
CA ARG A 368 -5.18 -37.79 -0.64
C ARG A 368 -6.24 -36.70 -0.44
N TYR A 369 -6.17 -35.94 0.65
CA TYR A 369 -7.18 -34.94 0.98
C TYR A 369 -6.73 -33.55 0.54
N LYS A 370 -7.59 -32.83 -0.17
CA LYS A 370 -7.32 -31.53 -0.77
C LYS A 370 -8.36 -30.52 -0.32
N GLU A 371 -7.93 -29.30 -0.05
CA GLU A 371 -8.79 -28.18 0.33
C GLU A 371 -9.90 -27.93 -0.69
N LYS A 372 -9.58 -27.97 -2.00
CA LYS A 372 -10.55 -27.74 -3.08
C LYS A 372 -11.79 -28.64 -3.06
N ASP A 373 -11.68 -29.83 -2.48
CA ASP A 373 -12.76 -30.81 -2.40
C ASP A 373 -13.69 -30.46 -1.21
N ILE A 374 -13.10 -30.03 -0.09
CA ILE A 374 -13.80 -29.61 1.14
C ILE A 374 -14.54 -28.28 0.91
N THR A 375 -13.90 -27.30 0.27
CA THR A 375 -14.52 -26.00 -0.02
C THR A 375 -15.72 -26.14 -0.94
N LEU A 376 -15.65 -27.04 -1.93
CA LEU A 376 -16.77 -27.34 -2.83
C LEU A 376 -17.95 -28.00 -2.12
N GLY A 377 -17.68 -28.94 -1.21
CA GLY A 377 -18.72 -29.59 -0.39
C GLY A 377 -19.49 -28.57 0.46
N ILE A 378 -18.78 -27.75 1.24
CA ILE A 378 -19.39 -26.69 2.08
C ILE A 378 -20.16 -25.67 1.23
N ALA A 379 -19.63 -25.28 0.06
CA ALA A 379 -20.29 -24.32 -0.82
C ALA A 379 -21.65 -24.84 -1.34
N LYS A 380 -21.77 -26.14 -1.64
CA LYS A 380 -23.03 -26.76 -2.09
C LYS A 380 -24.07 -26.74 -0.97
N PHE A 381 -23.70 -27.19 0.24
CA PHE A 381 -24.59 -27.09 1.41
C PHE A 381 -25.03 -25.65 1.70
N LEU A 382 -24.10 -24.69 1.65
CA LEU A 382 -24.41 -23.27 1.90
C LEU A 382 -25.36 -22.69 0.84
N ALA A 383 -25.20 -23.07 -0.43
CA ALA A 383 -26.08 -22.63 -1.50
C ALA A 383 -27.52 -23.15 -1.33
N GLU A 384 -27.70 -24.39 -0.85
CA GLU A 384 -29.02 -24.91 -0.51
C GLU A 384 -29.64 -24.21 0.70
N GLU A 385 -28.89 -24.03 1.78
CA GLU A 385 -29.35 -23.38 3.01
C GLU A 385 -29.83 -21.95 2.76
N LEU A 386 -29.05 -21.15 2.02
CA LEU A 386 -29.41 -19.77 1.68
C LEU A 386 -30.68 -19.68 0.82
N ARG A 387 -30.84 -20.57 -0.16
CA ARG A 387 -32.06 -20.66 -0.99
C ARG A 387 -33.29 -21.05 -0.16
N LYS A 388 -33.15 -22.05 0.73
CA LYS A 388 -34.24 -22.58 1.55
C LYS A 388 -34.67 -21.65 2.68
N LYS A 389 -33.72 -21.01 3.39
CA LYS A 389 -33.98 -20.24 4.62
C LYS A 389 -34.08 -18.73 4.43
N ILE A 390 -33.37 -18.16 3.47
CA ILE A 390 -33.36 -16.70 3.22
C ILE A 390 -34.14 -16.34 1.94
N GLY A 391 -34.23 -17.28 0.98
CA GLY A 391 -34.91 -17.02 -0.30
C GLY A 391 -34.05 -16.22 -1.29
N CYS A 392 -32.74 -16.14 -1.09
CA CYS A 392 -31.83 -15.49 -2.04
C CYS A 392 -31.62 -16.33 -3.30
N GLU A 393 -31.37 -15.66 -4.42
CA GLU A 393 -30.79 -16.25 -5.61
C GLU A 393 -29.28 -16.49 -5.36
N VAL A 394 -28.81 -17.73 -5.50
CA VAL A 394 -27.43 -18.11 -5.14
C VAL A 394 -26.70 -18.76 -6.30
N PHE A 395 -25.50 -18.25 -6.60
CA PHE A 395 -24.58 -18.77 -7.60
C PHE A 395 -23.29 -19.28 -6.96
N LEU A 396 -22.68 -20.30 -7.56
CA LEU A 396 -21.32 -20.72 -7.25
C LEU A 396 -20.36 -20.19 -8.34
N THR A 397 -19.13 -19.82 -7.99
CA THR A 397 -18.10 -19.56 -9.02
C THR A 397 -17.73 -20.84 -9.77
N ARG A 398 -17.71 -21.98 -9.07
CA ARG A 398 -17.59 -23.34 -9.63
C ARG A 398 -18.50 -24.33 -8.90
N ASP A 399 -19.07 -25.28 -9.63
CA ASP A 399 -19.89 -26.38 -9.12
C ASP A 399 -19.19 -27.77 -9.25
N GLY A 400 -18.10 -27.84 -10.00
CA GLY A 400 -17.21 -28.99 -10.16
C GLY A 400 -15.74 -28.71 -9.82
N ASP A 401 -14.87 -29.63 -10.22
CA ASP A 401 -13.41 -29.57 -10.00
C ASP A 401 -12.68 -28.75 -11.08
N THR A 402 -13.09 -27.50 -11.26
CA THR A 402 -12.55 -26.58 -12.28
C THR A 402 -11.64 -25.53 -11.63
N PHE A 403 -10.51 -25.22 -12.27
CA PHE A 403 -9.64 -24.11 -11.86
C PHE A 403 -10.20 -22.76 -12.32
N LEU A 404 -10.20 -21.77 -11.42
CA LEU A 404 -10.49 -20.37 -11.72
C LEU A 404 -9.41 -19.47 -11.11
N SER A 405 -8.95 -18.47 -11.87
CA SER A 405 -8.08 -17.41 -11.36
C SER A 405 -8.80 -16.58 -10.30
N LEU A 406 -8.06 -15.82 -9.50
CA LEU A 406 -8.66 -14.99 -8.44
C LEU A 406 -9.57 -13.89 -9.00
N GLU A 407 -9.25 -13.38 -10.19
CA GLU A 407 -10.01 -12.37 -10.94
C GLU A 407 -11.32 -12.92 -11.49
N GLN A 408 -11.30 -14.15 -12.02
CA GLN A 408 -12.50 -14.77 -12.58
C GLN A 408 -13.59 -14.92 -11.52
N ARG A 409 -13.21 -15.16 -10.26
CA ARG A 409 -14.13 -15.35 -9.12
C ARG A 409 -14.92 -14.07 -8.82
N THR A 410 -14.27 -12.92 -8.74
CA THR A 410 -14.96 -11.63 -8.54
C THR A 410 -15.63 -11.12 -9.81
N ALA A 411 -15.08 -11.39 -10.99
CA ALA A 411 -15.75 -11.08 -12.26
C ALA A 411 -17.11 -11.80 -12.39
N ILE A 412 -17.20 -13.08 -12.02
CA ILE A 412 -18.48 -13.81 -11.94
C ILE A 412 -19.44 -13.10 -10.99
N ALA A 413 -18.96 -12.64 -9.83
CA ALA A 413 -19.80 -11.94 -8.85
C ALA A 413 -20.38 -10.61 -9.38
N ASN A 414 -19.55 -9.81 -10.06
CA ASN A 414 -19.96 -8.54 -10.64
C ASN A 414 -20.92 -8.78 -11.83
N ILE A 415 -20.64 -9.75 -12.72
CA ILE A 415 -21.52 -10.13 -13.86
C ILE A 415 -22.91 -10.58 -13.36
N LYS A 416 -22.96 -11.35 -12.27
CA LYS A 416 -24.22 -11.77 -11.64
C LYS A 416 -24.91 -10.66 -10.85
N LYS A 417 -24.31 -9.46 -10.74
CA LYS A 417 -24.78 -8.33 -9.92
C LYS A 417 -25.12 -8.80 -8.51
N ALA A 418 -24.18 -9.52 -7.88
CA ALA A 418 -24.36 -10.04 -6.54
C ALA A 418 -24.34 -8.92 -5.50
N ASP A 419 -25.19 -9.05 -4.49
CA ASP A 419 -25.24 -8.12 -3.35
C ASP A 419 -24.22 -8.50 -2.27
N LEU A 420 -23.76 -9.77 -2.24
CA LEU A 420 -22.70 -10.27 -1.36
C LEU A 420 -21.79 -11.28 -2.07
N PHE A 421 -20.50 -11.27 -1.73
CA PHE A 421 -19.49 -12.24 -2.17
C PHE A 421 -18.84 -12.97 -0.98
N ILE A 422 -18.92 -14.30 -0.98
CA ILE A 422 -18.46 -15.18 0.12
C ILE A 422 -17.44 -16.19 -0.42
N SER A 423 -16.15 -15.97 -0.18
CA SER A 423 -15.09 -16.93 -0.54
C SER A 423 -14.80 -17.90 0.62
N LEU A 424 -14.69 -19.20 0.32
CA LEU A 424 -14.54 -20.28 1.30
C LEU A 424 -13.19 -20.99 1.13
N HIS A 425 -12.40 -21.02 2.21
CA HIS A 425 -11.04 -21.59 2.27
C HIS A 425 -10.82 -22.45 3.52
N VAL A 426 -9.76 -23.27 3.51
CA VAL A 426 -9.32 -24.12 4.63
C VAL A 426 -7.84 -23.86 4.94
N ASN A 427 -7.62 -23.13 6.03
CA ASN A 427 -6.32 -22.63 6.45
C ASN A 427 -5.25 -23.72 6.67
N ALA A 428 -3.99 -23.30 6.62
CA ALA A 428 -2.82 -24.12 6.88
C ALA A 428 -1.81 -23.38 7.75
N HIS A 429 -1.21 -24.08 8.72
CA HIS A 429 -0.20 -23.49 9.60
C HIS A 429 0.93 -24.46 9.95
N LYS A 430 2.18 -23.96 9.96
CA LYS A 430 3.39 -24.75 10.23
C LYS A 430 3.36 -25.51 11.56
N SER A 431 2.72 -24.94 12.57
CA SER A 431 2.41 -25.63 13.83
C SER A 431 0.99 -26.20 13.76
N SER A 432 0.90 -27.54 13.67
CA SER A 432 -0.33 -28.34 13.70
C SER A 432 -1.18 -28.15 14.97
N ARG A 433 -0.66 -27.49 16.02
CA ARG A 433 -1.42 -27.09 17.21
C ARG A 433 -2.38 -25.91 16.97
N ILE A 434 -2.16 -25.11 15.93
CA ILE A 434 -3.08 -24.01 15.59
C ILE A 434 -4.35 -24.59 14.96
N HIS A 435 -5.49 -24.09 15.41
CA HIS A 435 -6.83 -24.53 15.06
C HIS A 435 -7.83 -23.42 15.36
N GLY A 436 -9.01 -23.47 14.75
CA GLY A 436 -10.11 -22.53 14.93
C GLY A 436 -10.54 -21.84 13.65
N LEU A 437 -11.62 -21.06 13.78
CA LEU A 437 -12.34 -20.42 12.69
C LEU A 437 -12.00 -18.92 12.63
N GLU A 438 -11.72 -18.40 11.43
CA GLU A 438 -11.46 -16.97 11.18
C GLU A 438 -12.20 -16.45 9.92
N THR A 439 -12.36 -15.14 9.85
CA THR A 439 -13.01 -14.47 8.71
C THR A 439 -12.29 -13.17 8.41
N TYR A 440 -12.14 -12.84 7.14
CA TYR A 440 -11.35 -11.72 6.66
C TYR A 440 -12.15 -10.80 5.74
N PHE A 441 -11.83 -9.52 5.77
CA PHE A 441 -12.24 -8.53 4.78
C PHE A 441 -11.03 -7.75 4.26
N LEU A 442 -11.19 -7.14 3.08
CA LEU A 442 -10.12 -6.42 2.39
C LEU A 442 -9.74 -5.13 3.15
N ASN A 443 -8.52 -5.09 3.69
CA ASN A 443 -7.86 -3.89 4.22
C ASN A 443 -6.36 -4.18 4.42
N MET A 444 -5.54 -3.19 4.78
CA MET A 444 -4.16 -3.41 5.20
C MET A 444 -4.10 -4.30 6.45
N ALA A 445 -3.26 -5.33 6.42
CA ALA A 445 -3.09 -6.22 7.55
C ALA A 445 -2.37 -5.54 8.72
N THR A 446 -2.86 -5.77 9.95
CA THR A 446 -2.29 -5.16 11.16
C THR A 446 -1.54 -6.14 12.08
N ASP A 447 -1.39 -7.39 11.65
CA ASP A 447 -0.62 -8.42 12.36
C ASP A 447 0.07 -9.41 11.40
N LYS A 448 1.13 -10.06 11.89
CA LYS A 448 1.99 -10.97 11.12
C LYS A 448 1.29 -12.25 10.66
N SER A 449 0.22 -12.71 11.34
CA SER A 449 -0.53 -13.89 10.91
C SER A 449 -1.40 -13.59 9.70
N ALA A 450 -2.15 -12.47 9.72
CA ALA A 450 -2.97 -12.02 8.60
C ALA A 450 -2.12 -11.76 7.33
N ILE A 451 -0.92 -11.18 7.48
CA ILE A 451 0.04 -11.01 6.36
C ILE A 451 0.43 -12.36 5.75
N MET A 452 0.74 -13.37 6.57
CA MET A 452 1.15 -14.69 6.06
C MET A 452 0.03 -15.46 5.38
N VAL A 453 -1.22 -15.33 5.85
CA VAL A 453 -2.38 -15.94 5.20
C VAL A 453 -2.65 -15.27 3.85
N ALA A 454 -2.71 -13.93 3.80
CA ALA A 454 -2.88 -13.20 2.55
C ALA A 454 -1.76 -13.49 1.54
N ALA A 455 -0.50 -13.55 1.98
CA ALA A 455 0.63 -13.88 1.11
C ALA A 455 0.55 -15.32 0.55
N ARG A 456 -0.10 -16.26 1.25
CA ARG A 456 -0.31 -17.64 0.78
C ARG A 456 -1.44 -17.70 -0.25
N GLU A 457 -2.61 -17.14 0.07
CA GLU A 457 -3.77 -17.19 -0.86
C GLU A 457 -3.50 -16.39 -2.14
N ASN A 458 -2.77 -15.28 -2.05
CA ASN A 458 -2.39 -14.49 -3.22
C ASN A 458 -1.28 -15.15 -4.06
N ALA A 459 -0.58 -16.19 -3.57
CA ALA A 459 0.54 -16.80 -4.28
C ALA A 459 0.13 -17.58 -5.54
N THR A 460 -1.16 -17.84 -5.72
CA THR A 460 -1.75 -18.42 -6.94
C THR A 460 -2.06 -17.37 -8.01
N SER A 461 -1.88 -16.07 -7.71
CA SER A 461 -2.10 -14.98 -8.65
C SER A 461 -0.84 -14.62 -9.42
N GLU A 462 -1.02 -14.29 -10.70
CA GLU A 462 0.02 -13.78 -11.59
C GLU A 462 0.27 -12.27 -11.39
N LYS A 463 -0.46 -11.61 -10.48
CA LYS A 463 -0.37 -10.16 -10.20
C LYS A 463 0.80 -9.75 -9.31
N ASN A 464 1.33 -8.56 -9.60
CA ASN A 464 2.37 -7.94 -8.79
C ASN A 464 1.79 -7.08 -7.65
N ILE A 465 2.59 -6.86 -6.60
CA ILE A 465 2.20 -6.06 -5.41
C ILE A 465 1.78 -4.61 -5.77
N SER A 466 2.08 -4.11 -6.98
CA SER A 466 1.57 -2.82 -7.44
C SER A 466 0.10 -2.81 -7.87
N ASP A 467 -0.45 -3.94 -8.32
CA ASP A 467 -1.87 -4.03 -8.70
C ASP A 467 -2.76 -3.87 -7.44
N LEU A 468 -2.27 -4.37 -6.30
CA LEU A 468 -2.87 -4.17 -4.99
C LEU A 468 -3.02 -2.68 -4.63
N GLN A 469 -2.14 -1.78 -5.09
CA GLN A 469 -2.21 -0.35 -4.76
C GLN A 469 -3.28 0.39 -5.55
N ALA A 470 -3.33 0.16 -6.86
CA ALA A 470 -4.37 0.76 -7.71
C ALA A 470 -5.76 0.32 -7.22
N ILE A 471 -5.87 -0.96 -6.87
CA ILE A 471 -7.13 -1.54 -6.44
C ILE A 471 -7.48 -1.10 -5.02
N LEU A 472 -6.57 -1.12 -4.03
CA LEU A 472 -6.89 -0.64 -2.68
C LEU A 472 -7.28 0.84 -2.64
N ASN A 473 -6.68 1.68 -3.50
CA ASN A 473 -7.00 3.10 -3.55
C ASN A 473 -8.36 3.38 -4.22
N ASP A 474 -8.79 2.60 -5.22
CA ASP A 474 -10.15 2.68 -5.80
C ASP A 474 -11.21 2.00 -4.89
N LEU A 475 -10.86 0.95 -4.14
CA LEU A 475 -11.77 0.24 -3.23
C LEU A 475 -11.90 0.91 -1.85
N LEU A 476 -11.13 1.97 -1.57
CA LEU A 476 -11.26 2.85 -0.40
C LEU A 476 -12.46 3.82 -0.47
N LEU A 477 -13.49 3.47 -1.26
CA LEU A 477 -14.87 3.85 -0.98
C LEU A 477 -15.24 3.35 0.42
N ASN A 478 -15.14 4.24 1.43
CA ASN A 478 -15.23 3.90 2.86
C ASN A 478 -16.43 2.99 3.22
N THR A 479 -17.55 3.11 2.50
CA THR A 479 -18.76 2.29 2.67
C THR A 479 -18.51 0.77 2.50
N LYS A 480 -17.73 0.35 1.50
CA LYS A 480 -17.51 -1.09 1.20
C LYS A 480 -16.75 -1.81 2.32
N ILE A 481 -15.77 -1.15 2.92
CA ILE A 481 -14.95 -1.71 4.00
C ILE A 481 -15.78 -1.85 5.28
N HIS A 482 -16.65 -0.88 5.57
CA HIS A 482 -17.56 -0.96 6.73
C HIS A 482 -18.57 -2.11 6.60
N GLU A 483 -19.19 -2.27 5.43
CA GLU A 483 -20.16 -3.35 5.21
C GLU A 483 -19.50 -4.74 5.16
N SER A 484 -18.34 -4.87 4.51
CA SER A 484 -17.58 -6.13 4.53
C SER A 484 -17.13 -6.50 5.96
N SER A 485 -16.79 -5.51 6.79
CA SER A 485 -16.50 -5.72 8.22
C SER A 485 -17.73 -6.15 9.02
N ARG A 486 -18.92 -5.60 8.75
CA ARG A 486 -20.18 -6.03 9.38
C ARG A 486 -20.52 -7.47 9.01
N LEU A 487 -20.53 -7.78 7.72
CA LEU A 487 -20.77 -9.10 7.17
C LEU A 487 -19.81 -10.13 7.79
N ALA A 488 -18.50 -9.83 7.81
CA ALA A 488 -17.49 -10.69 8.40
C ALA A 488 -17.76 -10.99 9.88
N HIS A 489 -18.20 -10.00 10.68
CA HIS A 489 -18.50 -10.21 12.09
C HIS A 489 -19.74 -11.08 12.31
N ASN A 490 -20.80 -10.90 11.52
CA ASN A 490 -22.01 -11.71 11.65
C ASN A 490 -21.78 -13.16 11.20
N VAL A 491 -21.10 -13.37 10.05
CA VAL A 491 -20.68 -14.70 9.57
C VAL A 491 -19.75 -15.40 10.57
N GLN A 492 -18.74 -14.70 11.09
CA GLN A 492 -17.84 -15.23 12.12
C GLN A 492 -18.58 -15.68 13.38
N ASN A 493 -19.61 -14.95 13.81
CA ASN A 493 -20.38 -15.26 15.00
C ASN A 493 -21.30 -16.48 14.76
N GLY A 494 -22.08 -16.47 13.68
CA GLY A 494 -22.98 -17.59 13.32
C GLY A 494 -22.23 -18.91 13.18
N MET A 495 -21.15 -18.92 12.38
CA MET A 495 -20.31 -20.09 12.16
C MET A 495 -19.69 -20.65 13.46
N VAL A 496 -19.28 -19.77 14.40
CA VAL A 496 -18.72 -20.20 15.70
C VAL A 496 -19.80 -20.73 16.65
N THR A 497 -20.98 -20.12 16.67
CA THR A 497 -22.10 -20.55 17.53
C THR A 497 -22.57 -21.95 17.11
N GLU A 498 -22.86 -22.15 15.82
CA GLU A 498 -23.35 -23.44 15.30
C GLU A 498 -22.33 -24.57 15.54
N ALA A 499 -21.07 -24.35 15.16
CA ALA A 499 -20.02 -25.34 15.33
C ALA A 499 -19.71 -25.66 16.81
N LYS A 500 -19.94 -24.72 17.73
CA LYS A 500 -19.81 -24.96 19.18
C LYS A 500 -20.94 -25.82 19.75
N GLY A 501 -22.14 -25.77 19.19
CA GLY A 501 -23.26 -26.65 19.57
C GLY A 501 -22.88 -28.13 19.44
N TRP A 502 -22.18 -28.47 18.36
CA TRP A 502 -21.66 -29.83 18.11
C TRP A 502 -20.32 -30.10 18.80
N HIS A 503 -19.42 -29.11 18.86
CA HIS A 503 -18.05 -29.30 19.32
C HIS A 503 -17.59 -28.16 20.24
N LYS A 504 -17.73 -28.35 21.56
CA LYS A 504 -17.32 -27.37 22.59
C LYS A 504 -15.87 -26.85 22.47
N SER A 505 -14.98 -27.63 21.85
CA SER A 505 -13.58 -27.26 21.57
C SER A 505 -13.38 -26.20 20.47
N ILE A 506 -14.43 -25.76 19.77
CA ILE A 506 -14.30 -24.83 18.64
C ILE A 506 -13.80 -23.45 19.10
N ARG A 507 -12.70 -23.00 18.48
CA ARG A 507 -12.02 -21.76 18.79
C ARG A 507 -12.37 -20.68 17.77
N SER A 508 -12.76 -19.50 18.24
CA SER A 508 -12.87 -18.30 17.38
C SER A 508 -11.55 -17.52 17.37
N LEU A 509 -10.88 -17.54 16.22
CA LEU A 509 -9.73 -16.67 15.95
C LEU A 509 -10.19 -15.26 15.57
N GLY A 510 -11.42 -15.12 15.06
CA GLY A 510 -12.14 -13.85 14.94
C GLY A 510 -11.91 -13.13 13.61
N VAL A 511 -12.57 -11.98 13.45
CA VAL A 511 -12.46 -11.17 12.24
C VAL A 511 -11.10 -10.48 12.16
N LYS A 512 -10.49 -10.50 10.98
CA LYS A 512 -9.22 -9.84 10.67
C LYS A 512 -9.29 -9.05 9.37
N GLN A 513 -8.25 -8.27 9.14
CA GLN A 513 -8.03 -7.44 7.95
C GLN A 513 -6.81 -7.96 7.21
N ALA A 514 -6.91 -8.18 5.89
CA ALA A 514 -5.73 -8.46 5.07
C ALA A 514 -5.96 -8.17 3.56
N PRO A 515 -4.88 -7.97 2.79
CA PRO A 515 -4.95 -7.62 1.37
C PRO A 515 -5.15 -8.85 0.46
N PHE A 516 -6.31 -9.52 0.55
CA PHE A 516 -6.61 -10.70 -0.28
C PHE A 516 -6.98 -10.35 -1.72
N TYR A 517 -6.32 -11.00 -2.68
CA TYR A 517 -6.55 -10.78 -4.11
C TYR A 517 -7.87 -11.38 -4.63
N VAL A 518 -8.47 -12.35 -3.92
CA VAL A 518 -9.83 -12.84 -4.23
C VAL A 518 -10.95 -11.91 -3.74
N LEU A 519 -10.64 -10.94 -2.87
CA LEU A 519 -11.58 -9.90 -2.45
C LEU A 519 -11.40 -8.59 -3.25
N ILE A 520 -10.47 -8.59 -4.18
CA ILE A 520 -10.08 -7.46 -5.02
C ILE A 520 -10.99 -7.41 -6.26
N GLY A 521 -11.47 -6.20 -6.58
CA GLY A 521 -12.36 -5.97 -7.72
C GLY A 521 -13.83 -6.37 -7.48
N ALA A 522 -14.17 -6.91 -6.30
CA ALA A 522 -15.56 -7.13 -5.92
C ALA A 522 -16.32 -5.80 -5.84
N GLU A 523 -17.44 -5.69 -6.55
CA GLU A 523 -18.26 -4.48 -6.55
C GLU A 523 -19.13 -4.34 -5.29
N MET A 524 -19.38 -5.44 -4.60
CA MET A 524 -20.23 -5.60 -3.42
C MET A 524 -19.43 -5.92 -2.13
N PRO A 525 -20.05 -5.93 -0.93
CA PRO A 525 -19.40 -6.41 0.29
C PRO A 525 -18.88 -7.84 0.15
N ALA A 526 -17.61 -8.04 0.51
CA ALA A 526 -16.86 -9.25 0.18
C ALA A 526 -16.04 -9.77 1.37
N ILE A 527 -16.13 -11.06 1.66
CA ILE A 527 -15.39 -11.72 2.75
C ILE A 527 -14.73 -13.03 2.32
N LEU A 528 -13.65 -13.39 3.02
CA LEU A 528 -13.02 -14.71 2.94
C LEU A 528 -13.19 -15.43 4.29
N VAL A 529 -13.73 -16.64 4.27
CA VAL A 529 -14.01 -17.47 5.45
C VAL A 529 -13.04 -18.64 5.49
N GLU A 530 -12.25 -18.73 6.56
CA GLU A 530 -11.34 -19.84 6.84
C GLU A 530 -12.05 -20.80 7.81
N VAL A 531 -12.53 -21.94 7.29
CA VAL A 531 -13.44 -22.85 8.04
C VAL A 531 -12.74 -23.82 9.00
N GLY A 532 -11.44 -23.65 9.22
CA GLY A 532 -10.60 -24.48 10.09
C GLY A 532 -9.21 -24.70 9.49
N PHE A 533 -8.32 -25.38 10.21
CA PHE A 533 -6.95 -25.64 9.75
C PHE A 533 -6.80 -27.10 9.30
N LEU A 534 -6.59 -27.33 8.00
CA LEU A 534 -6.36 -28.69 7.49
C LEU A 534 -5.13 -29.30 8.19
N THR A 535 -4.07 -28.51 8.41
CA THR A 535 -2.85 -28.93 9.14
C THR A 535 -3.09 -29.41 10.58
N ASN A 536 -4.25 -29.17 11.19
CA ASN A 536 -4.61 -29.69 12.51
C ASN A 536 -5.30 -31.05 12.39
N ARG A 537 -4.78 -32.08 13.09
CA ARG A 537 -5.30 -33.46 12.99
C ARG A 537 -6.77 -33.60 13.42
N THR A 538 -7.25 -32.77 14.34
CA THR A 538 -8.63 -32.82 14.85
C THR A 538 -9.59 -32.09 13.91
N GLU A 539 -9.20 -30.93 13.39
CA GLU A 539 -10.01 -30.21 12.40
C GLU A 539 -10.04 -30.94 11.06
N ALA A 540 -8.93 -31.50 10.58
CA ALA A 540 -8.92 -32.35 9.38
C ALA A 540 -9.93 -33.50 9.46
N LYS A 541 -10.01 -34.20 10.61
CA LYS A 541 -11.00 -35.27 10.81
C LYS A 541 -12.44 -34.78 10.74
N ARG A 542 -12.71 -33.54 11.18
CA ARG A 542 -14.05 -32.92 11.15
C ARG A 542 -14.39 -32.42 9.75
N LEU A 543 -13.47 -31.68 9.11
CA LEU A 543 -13.64 -31.12 7.77
C LEU A 543 -13.88 -32.18 6.67
N LEU A 544 -13.52 -33.44 6.95
CA LEU A 544 -13.78 -34.58 6.08
C LEU A 544 -15.14 -35.27 6.31
N THR A 545 -15.96 -34.83 7.27
CA THR A 545 -17.33 -35.35 7.44
C THR A 545 -18.37 -34.38 6.90
N GLU A 546 -19.30 -34.90 6.11
CA GLU A 546 -20.40 -34.11 5.52
C GLU A 546 -21.21 -33.40 6.61
N LYS A 547 -21.47 -34.06 7.74
CA LYS A 547 -22.25 -33.45 8.84
C LYS A 547 -21.60 -32.20 9.43
N TYR A 548 -20.26 -32.15 9.49
CA TYR A 548 -19.55 -30.95 9.96
C TYR A 548 -19.50 -29.86 8.89
N GLN A 549 -19.38 -30.23 7.61
CA GLN A 549 -19.49 -29.29 6.48
C GLN A 549 -20.88 -28.62 6.44
N GLU A 550 -21.95 -29.41 6.63
CA GLU A 550 -23.33 -28.93 6.74
C GLU A 550 -23.50 -27.99 7.95
N THR A 551 -22.95 -28.34 9.11
CA THR A 551 -22.98 -27.50 10.33
C THR A 551 -22.28 -26.13 10.10
N LEU A 552 -21.15 -26.12 9.39
CA LEU A 552 -20.45 -24.88 9.03
C LEU A 552 -21.28 -24.05 8.05
N ALA A 553 -21.87 -24.66 7.03
CA ALA A 553 -22.76 -24.00 6.08
C ALA A 553 -23.99 -23.37 6.77
N GLN A 554 -24.63 -24.10 7.69
CA GLN A 554 -25.74 -23.60 8.51
C GLN A 554 -25.33 -22.37 9.33
N GLY A 555 -24.18 -22.41 10.02
CA GLY A 555 -23.69 -21.28 10.79
C GLY A 555 -23.33 -20.05 9.93
N ILE A 556 -22.80 -20.25 8.73
CA ILE A 556 -22.56 -19.15 7.77
C ILE A 556 -23.90 -18.56 7.29
N CYS A 557 -24.89 -19.39 6.95
CA CYS A 557 -26.24 -18.96 6.58
C CYS A 557 -26.90 -18.13 7.68
N THR A 558 -26.85 -18.57 8.94
CA THR A 558 -27.36 -17.83 10.12
C THR A 558 -26.67 -16.47 10.27
N GLY A 559 -25.36 -16.41 10.05
CA GLY A 559 -24.59 -15.16 10.05
C GLY A 559 -24.97 -14.20 8.92
N ILE A 560 -25.23 -14.70 7.71
CA ILE A 560 -25.72 -13.89 6.58
C ILE A 560 -27.13 -13.36 6.88
N GLY A 561 -28.04 -14.19 7.40
CA GLY A 561 -29.39 -13.75 7.79
C GLY A 561 -29.36 -12.65 8.87
N SER A 562 -28.47 -12.77 9.87
CA SER A 562 -28.28 -11.74 10.89
C SER A 562 -27.73 -10.43 10.31
N TYR A 563 -26.91 -10.51 9.26
CA TYR A 563 -26.43 -9.31 8.55
C TYR A 563 -27.55 -8.62 7.79
N ILE A 564 -28.37 -9.37 7.04
CA ILE A 564 -29.52 -8.84 6.27
C ILE A 564 -30.53 -8.16 7.22
N GLN A 565 -30.95 -8.85 8.29
CA GLN A 565 -31.85 -8.27 9.31
C GLN A 565 -31.30 -6.97 9.94
N SER A 566 -29.97 -6.87 10.07
CA SER A 566 -29.32 -5.66 10.59
C SER A 566 -29.29 -4.49 9.60
N ILE A 567 -29.52 -4.74 8.31
CA ILE A 567 -29.80 -3.69 7.31
C ILE A 567 -31.25 -3.25 7.48
N ASP A 568 -32.19 -4.20 7.47
CA ASP A 568 -33.64 -3.95 7.44
C ASP A 568 -34.17 -3.20 8.68
N GLN A 569 -33.73 -3.58 9.89
CA GLN A 569 -34.21 -2.93 11.14
C GLN A 569 -33.86 -1.44 11.26
N ALA A 570 -32.96 -0.91 10.42
CA ALA A 570 -32.63 0.51 10.41
C ALA A 570 -33.60 1.36 9.56
N LEU A 571 -34.56 0.76 8.86
CA LEU A 571 -35.55 1.46 8.03
C LEU A 571 -36.84 1.84 8.78
N LEU A 572 -37.05 1.30 9.98
CA LEU A 572 -38.31 1.42 10.74
C LEU A 572 -38.29 2.47 11.86
N HIS A 573 -37.13 3.09 12.12
CA HIS A 573 -36.96 4.16 13.11
C HIS A 573 -36.09 5.28 12.51
N PRO A 574 -36.70 6.34 11.93
CA PRO A 574 -35.99 7.50 11.40
C PRO A 574 -35.35 8.38 12.49
#